data_AF-X1N3B2-F1
#
_entry.id   AF-X1N3B2-F1
#
_cell.length_a   1.000
_cell.length_b   1.000
_cell.length_c   1.000
_cell.angle_alpha   90.00
_cell.angle_beta   90.00
_cell.angle_gamma   90.00
#
_symmetry.space_group_name_H-M   'P 1'
#
loop_
_entity.id
_entity.type
_entity.pdbx_description
1 polymer ?
#
loop_
_entity_poly.entity_id
_entity_poly.type
_entity_poly.pdbx_seq_one_letter_code
_entity_poly.pdbx_strand_id
1 'polypeptide(L)'
;MRFNIKARAKNLLQPGEGLYQRTVRSGAWAFALRITEQVFSITRLIILARILAPNDFGLLGIALLAMMTLETFSQTGFQQALIQKKEDIKGYLDAAWTVSALRGLALFAVLFLVAPYVAIFFNAP
;
A
#
# COMPACT_ATOMS: atom_id res chain seq x y z
N MET A 1 -26.17 33.34 -34.42
CA MET A 1 -24.98 32.96 -33.62
C MET A 1 -25.11 33.59 -32.22
N ARG A 2 -25.75 32.92 -31.25
CA ARG A 2 -26.00 33.49 -29.91
C ARG A 2 -24.82 33.17 -28.98
N PHE A 3 -23.95 34.15 -28.77
CA PHE A 3 -22.85 34.07 -27.81
C PHE A 3 -23.42 33.94 -26.38
N ASN A 4 -23.22 32.78 -25.75
CA ASN A 4 -23.69 32.52 -24.40
C ASN A 4 -22.71 33.09 -23.36
N ILE A 5 -22.81 34.40 -23.13
CA ILE A 5 -21.95 35.18 -22.22
C ILE A 5 -22.05 34.68 -20.76
N LYS A 6 -23.21 34.15 -20.36
CA LYS A 6 -23.44 33.63 -19.00
C LYS A 6 -22.58 32.41 -18.67
N ALA A 7 -22.27 31.57 -19.67
CA ALA A 7 -21.40 30.41 -19.49
C ALA A 7 -19.93 30.80 -19.22
N ARG A 8 -19.45 31.89 -19.85
CA ARG A 8 -18.10 32.42 -19.60
C ARG A 8 -17.97 33.06 -18.21
N ALA A 9 -18.98 33.78 -17.74
CA ALA A 9 -18.96 34.41 -16.42
C ALA A 9 -18.91 33.37 -15.28
N LYS A 10 -19.58 32.22 -15.43
CA LYS A 10 -19.56 31.14 -14.43
C LYS A 10 -18.16 30.50 -14.26
N ASN A 11 -17.38 30.41 -15.35
CA ASN A 11 -16.00 29.90 -15.30
C ASN A 11 -15.00 30.88 -14.67
N LEU A 12 -15.30 32.19 -14.68
CA LEU A 12 -14.46 33.23 -14.07
C LEU A 12 -14.64 33.32 -12.55
N LEU A 13 -15.79 32.87 -12.04
CA LEU A 13 -16.15 32.88 -10.61
C LEU A 13 -15.86 31.56 -9.88
N GLN A 14 -15.33 30.57 -10.58
CA GLN A 14 -14.72 29.39 -9.97
C GLN A 14 -13.21 29.52 -10.16
N PRO A 15 -12.47 30.13 -9.21
CA PRO A 15 -11.05 29.91 -9.13
C PRO A 15 -10.88 28.42 -8.81
N GLY A 16 -10.79 27.59 -9.85
CA GLY A 16 -10.40 26.20 -9.68
C GLY A 16 -9.07 26.25 -8.93
N GLU A 17 -9.02 25.65 -7.73
CA GLU A 17 -7.80 25.62 -6.91
C GLU A 17 -6.58 25.42 -7.82
N GLY A 18 -5.63 26.36 -7.78
CA GLY A 18 -4.48 26.34 -8.66
C GLY A 18 -3.76 24.99 -8.59
N LEU A 19 -3.10 24.58 -9.68
CA LEU A 19 -2.37 23.30 -9.75
C LEU A 19 -1.44 23.09 -8.55
N TYR A 20 -0.83 24.18 -8.06
CA TYR A 20 -0.04 24.20 -6.82
C TYR A 20 -0.84 23.73 -5.61
N GLN A 21 -2.01 24.33 -5.34
CA GLN A 21 -2.85 24.01 -4.20
C GLN A 21 -3.39 22.57 -4.26
N ARG A 22 -3.75 22.08 -5.45
CA ARG A 22 -4.17 20.68 -5.64
C ARG A 22 -3.04 19.68 -5.37
N THR A 23 -1.83 19.98 -5.86
CA THR A 23 -0.64 19.15 -5.65
C THR A 23 -0.24 19.11 -4.18
N VAL A 24 -0.27 20.26 -3.50
CA VAL A 24 -0.01 20.36 -2.06
C VAL A 24 -1.05 19.56 -1.27
N ARG A 25 -2.34 19.67 -1.61
CA ARG A 25 -3.40 18.91 -0.92
C ARG A 25 -3.26 17.40 -1.13
N SER A 26 -3.04 16.95 -2.36
CA SER A 26 -2.84 15.51 -2.64
C SER A 26 -1.56 14.99 -1.99
N GLY A 27 -0.49 15.78 -1.99
CA GLY A 27 0.77 15.45 -1.33
C GLY A 27 0.62 15.35 0.18
N ALA A 28 -0.08 16.31 0.80
CA ALA A 28 -0.39 16.28 2.22
C ALA A 28 -1.21 15.04 2.61
N TRP A 29 -2.17 14.63 1.78
CA TRP A 29 -2.95 13.42 2.01
C TRP A 29 -2.11 12.14 1.92
N ALA A 30 -1.29 12.02 0.88
CA ALA A 30 -0.38 10.88 0.73
C ALA A 30 0.66 10.82 1.86
N PHE A 31 1.18 11.97 2.29
CA PHE A 31 2.11 12.06 3.40
C PHE A 31 1.45 11.66 4.72
N ALA A 32 0.24 12.15 5.00
CA ALA A 32 -0.52 11.77 6.18
C ALA A 32 -0.73 10.25 6.24
N LEU A 33 -1.15 9.64 5.13
CA LEU A 33 -1.34 8.19 5.04
C LEU A 33 -0.04 7.43 5.35
N ARG A 34 1.09 7.83 4.75
CA ARG A 34 2.40 7.20 5.00
C ARG A 34 2.85 7.36 6.45
N ILE A 35 2.67 8.53 7.04
CA ILE A 35 3.00 8.76 8.46
C ILE A 35 2.12 7.90 9.35
N THR A 36 0.83 7.78 9.05
CA THR A 36 -0.08 6.90 9.79
C THR A 36 0.39 5.45 9.72
N GLU A 37 0.69 4.92 8.54
CA GLU A 37 1.23 3.57 8.36
C GLU A 37 2.53 3.37 9.15
N GLN A 38 3.45 4.34 9.10
CA GLN A 38 4.71 4.28 9.84
C GLN A 38 4.50 4.28 11.36
N VAL A 39 3.58 5.11 11.86
CA VAL A 39 3.23 5.15 13.28
C VAL A 39 2.67 3.79 13.71
N PHE A 40 1.75 3.19 12.96
CA PHE A 40 1.25 1.84 13.24
C PHE A 40 2.36 0.79 13.25
N SER A 41 3.30 0.86 12.30
CA SER A 41 4.44 -0.05 12.22
C SER A 41 5.35 0.04 13.46
N ILE A 42 5.70 1.26 13.86
CA ILE A 42 6.51 1.50 15.07
C ILE A 42 5.75 1.07 16.32
N THR A 43 4.47 1.43 16.45
CA THR A 43 3.63 1.01 17.57
C THR A 43 3.59 -0.50 17.70
N ARG A 44 3.39 -1.23 16.59
CA ARG A 44 3.45 -2.69 16.56
C ARG A 44 4.80 -3.19 17.07
N LEU A 45 5.92 -2.64 16.59
CA LEU A 45 7.26 -3.06 17.04
C LEU A 45 7.48 -2.80 18.54
N ILE A 46 7.02 -1.65 19.07
CA ILE A 46 7.11 -1.33 20.50
C ILE A 46 6.28 -2.32 21.33
N ILE A 47 5.06 -2.64 20.88
CA ILE A 47 4.19 -3.61 21.55
C ILE A 47 4.86 -4.99 21.55
N LEU A 48 5.37 -5.46 20.40
CA LEU A 48 6.09 -6.72 20.34
C LEU A 48 7.31 -6.70 21.25
N ALA A 49 8.09 -5.62 21.26
CA ALA A 49 9.28 -5.52 22.10
C ALA A 49 8.98 -5.55 23.61
N ARG A 50 7.76 -5.18 24.01
CA ARG A 50 7.28 -5.28 25.40
C ARG A 50 6.76 -6.67 25.76
N ILE A 51 6.18 -7.38 24.80
CA ILE A 51 5.54 -8.69 25.01
C ILE A 51 6.54 -9.85 24.82
N LEU A 52 7.44 -9.73 23.85
CA LEU A 52 8.42 -10.77 23.54
C LEU A 52 9.46 -10.90 24.65
N ALA A 53 9.82 -12.15 24.95
CA ALA A 53 11.02 -12.40 25.71
C ALA A 53 12.25 -11.97 24.89
N PRO A 54 13.36 -11.56 25.53
CA PRO A 54 14.61 -11.22 24.84
C PRO A 54 15.09 -12.30 23.84
N ASN A 55 14.77 -13.57 24.11
CA ASN A 55 15.15 -14.72 23.29
C ASN A 55 14.32 -14.83 21.99
N ASP A 56 13.13 -14.23 21.93
CA ASP A 56 12.21 -14.36 20.80
C ASP A 56 12.50 -13.34 19.68
N PHE A 57 13.34 -12.34 19.95
CA PHE A 57 13.69 -11.32 18.95
C PHE A 57 14.43 -11.91 17.75
N GLY A 58 15.19 -12.99 17.94
CA GLY A 58 15.82 -13.73 16.84
C GLY A 58 14.77 -14.32 15.89
N LEU A 59 13.76 -14.97 16.45
CA LEU A 59 12.64 -15.55 15.69
C LEU A 59 11.82 -14.46 14.96
N LEU A 60 11.56 -13.33 15.64
CA LEU A 60 10.92 -12.18 15.00
C LEU A 60 11.74 -11.65 13.82
N GLY A 61 13.07 -11.55 13.96
CA GLY A 61 13.97 -11.13 12.89
C GLY A 61 13.89 -12.05 11.66
N ILE A 62 13.91 -13.37 11.88
CA ILE A 62 13.76 -14.37 10.81
C ILE A 62 12.41 -14.22 10.11
N ALA A 63 11.33 -14.07 10.87
CA ALA A 63 9.99 -13.86 10.33
C ALA A 63 9.91 -12.57 9.49
N LEU A 64 10.51 -11.47 9.97
CA LEU A 64 10.58 -10.20 9.24
C LEU A 64 11.36 -10.33 7.94
N LEU A 65 12.50 -11.02 7.95
CA LEU A 65 13.31 -11.25 6.75
C LEU A 65 12.54 -12.08 5.70
N ALA A 66 11.87 -13.16 6.13
CA ALA A 66 11.04 -13.97 5.25
C ALA A 66 9.90 -13.14 4.64
N MET A 67 9.19 -12.37 5.47
CA MET A 67 8.10 -11.49 5.01
C MET A 67 8.61 -10.44 4.01
N MET A 68 9.70 -9.73 4.31
CA MET A 68 10.27 -8.70 3.42
C MET A 68 10.70 -9.29 2.07
N THR A 69 11.27 -10.50 2.09
CA THR A 69 11.66 -11.21 0.88
C THR A 69 10.43 -11.47 0.00
N LEU A 70 9.37 -12.08 0.57
CA LEU A 70 8.14 -12.35 -0.17
C LEU A 70 7.44 -11.07 -0.65
N GLU A 71 7.41 -10.03 0.17
CA GLU A 71 6.81 -8.74 -0.16
C GLU A 71 7.50 -8.09 -1.37
N THR A 72 8.83 -8.20 -1.44
CA THR A 72 9.61 -7.70 -2.58
C THR A 72 9.19 -8.36 -3.89
N PHE A 73 8.99 -9.68 -3.89
CA PHE A 73 8.50 -10.41 -5.08
C PHE A 73 7.01 -10.16 -5.40
N SER A 74 6.25 -9.64 -4.43
CA SER A 74 4.82 -9.39 -4.56
C SER A 74 4.51 -8.07 -5.30
N GLN A 75 5.48 -7.18 -5.51
CA GLN A 75 5.25 -5.86 -6.11
C GLN A 75 4.93 -5.95 -7.60
N THR A 76 3.63 -5.95 -7.96
CA THR A 76 3.16 -6.10 -9.35
C THR A 76 2.96 -4.79 -10.11
N GLY A 77 2.97 -3.64 -9.43
CA GLY A 77 2.73 -2.34 -10.06
C GLY A 77 1.27 -2.06 -10.48
N PHE A 78 0.32 -2.97 -10.23
CA PHE A 78 -1.08 -2.81 -10.66
C PHE A 78 -1.75 -1.54 -10.14
N GLN A 79 -1.47 -1.17 -8.89
CA GLN A 79 -2.03 0.05 -8.31
C GLN A 79 -1.56 1.30 -9.07
N GLN A 80 -0.29 1.35 -9.49
CA GLN A 80 0.25 2.46 -10.28
C GLN A 80 -0.35 2.51 -11.69
N ALA A 81 -0.49 1.34 -12.33
CA ALA A 81 -1.13 1.24 -13.65
C ALA A 81 -2.60 1.69 -13.61
N LEU A 82 -3.32 1.36 -12.54
CA LEU A 82 -4.71 1.75 -12.36
C LEU A 82 -4.86 3.25 -12.09
N ILE A 83 -3.95 3.85 -11.31
CA ILE A 83 -3.91 5.30 -11.05
C ILE A 83 -3.66 6.11 -12.33
N GLN A 84 -2.85 5.61 -13.26
CA GLN A 84 -2.55 6.32 -14.51
C GLN A 84 -3.68 6.24 -15.55
N LYS A 85 -4.63 5.32 -15.37
CA LYS A 85 -5.70 5.08 -16.35
C LYS A 85 -6.81 6.14 -16.22
N LYS A 86 -7.17 6.76 -17.34
CA LYS A 86 -8.13 7.89 -17.40
C LYS A 86 -9.55 7.48 -17.83
N GLU A 87 -9.75 6.25 -18.29
CA GLU A 87 -11.02 5.71 -18.78
C GLU A 87 -11.79 4.92 -17.70
N ASP A 88 -12.88 4.23 -18.06
CA ASP A 88 -13.65 3.41 -17.11
C ASP A 88 -12.80 2.28 -16.52
N ILE A 89 -12.43 2.45 -15.26
CA ILE A 89 -11.56 1.53 -14.50
C ILE A 89 -12.35 0.43 -13.78
N LYS A 90 -13.68 0.45 -13.77
CA LYS A 90 -14.49 -0.45 -12.93
C LYS A 90 -14.16 -1.93 -13.16
N GLY A 91 -14.13 -2.40 -14.41
CA GLY A 91 -13.77 -3.79 -14.70
C GLY A 91 -12.32 -4.15 -14.34
N TYR A 92 -11.41 -3.16 -14.35
CA TYR A 92 -10.02 -3.34 -13.96
C TYR A 92 -9.83 -3.33 -12.44
N LEU A 93 -10.69 -2.63 -11.70
CA LEU A 93 -10.72 -2.64 -10.24
C LEU A 93 -11.05 -4.03 -9.71
N ASP A 94 -12.10 -4.66 -10.23
CA ASP A 94 -12.52 -6.01 -9.81
C ASP A 94 -11.44 -7.05 -10.14
N ALA A 95 -10.85 -6.96 -11.34
CA ALA A 95 -9.72 -7.81 -11.73
C ALA A 95 -8.48 -7.56 -10.86
N ALA A 96 -8.11 -6.30 -10.61
CA ALA A 96 -6.96 -5.96 -9.77
C ALA A 96 -7.16 -6.44 -8.32
N TRP A 97 -8.38 -6.32 -7.79
CA TRP A 97 -8.72 -6.79 -6.46
C TRP A 97 -8.66 -8.32 -6.36
N THR A 98 -9.29 -9.04 -7.29
CA THR A 98 -9.28 -10.51 -7.32
C THR A 98 -7.86 -11.06 -7.47
N VAL A 99 -7.04 -10.49 -8.37
CA VAL A 99 -5.63 -10.88 -8.53
C VAL A 99 -4.81 -10.56 -7.28
N SER A 100 -5.06 -9.42 -6.63
CA SER A 100 -4.37 -9.07 -5.37
C SER A 100 -4.71 -10.04 -4.25
N ALA A 101 -5.98 -10.44 -4.13
CA ALA A 101 -6.44 -11.42 -3.16
C ALA A 101 -5.85 -12.82 -3.44
N LEU A 102 -5.89 -13.28 -4.69
CA LEU A 102 -5.32 -14.56 -5.11
C LEU A 102 -3.81 -14.60 -4.89
N ARG A 103 -3.09 -13.52 -5.22
CA ARG A 103 -1.66 -13.38 -4.93
C ARG A 103 -1.39 -13.44 -3.43
N GLY A 104 -2.21 -12.79 -2.61
CA GLY A 104 -2.09 -12.85 -1.15
C GLY A 104 -2.24 -14.27 -0.62
N LEU A 105 -3.23 -15.01 -1.11
CA LEU A 105 -3.42 -16.43 -0.77
C LEU A 105 -2.25 -17.30 -1.25
N ALA A 106 -1.74 -17.05 -2.45
CA ALA A 106 -0.59 -17.77 -2.98
C ALA A 106 0.67 -17.53 -2.14
N LEU A 107 0.96 -16.27 -1.76
CA LEU A 107 2.09 -15.93 -0.90
C LEU A 107 1.95 -16.53 0.49
N PHE A 108 0.73 -16.53 1.06
CA PHE A 108 0.45 -17.21 2.32
C PHE A 108 0.74 -18.71 2.22
N ALA A 109 0.25 -19.39 1.18
CA ALA A 109 0.50 -20.81 0.96
C ALA A 109 1.99 -21.11 0.80
N VAL A 110 2.72 -20.29 0.02
CA VAL A 110 4.17 -20.42 -0.15
C VAL A 110 4.87 -20.25 1.19
N LEU A 111 4.56 -19.19 1.95
CA LEU A 111 5.17 -18.93 3.25
C LEU A 111 4.90 -20.08 4.23
N PHE A 112 3.67 -20.60 4.26
CA PHE A 112 3.28 -21.70 5.14
C PHE A 112 4.03 -23.00 4.81
N LEU A 113 4.16 -23.34 3.53
CA LEU A 113 4.91 -24.52 3.08
C LEU A 113 6.42 -24.36 3.29
N VAL A 114 6.95 -23.15 3.16
CA VAL A 114 8.39 -22.85 3.29
C VAL A 114 8.79 -22.68 4.76
N ALA A 115 7.88 -22.28 5.65
CA ALA A 115 8.12 -22.07 7.08
C ALA A 115 8.92 -23.19 7.78
N PRO A 116 8.60 -24.50 7.65
CA PRO A 116 9.39 -25.55 8.29
C PRO A 116 10.83 -25.61 7.79
N TYR A 117 11.07 -25.34 6.50
CA TYR A 117 12.42 -25.30 5.94
C TYR A 117 13.21 -24.10 6.46
N VAL A 118 12.57 -22.95 6.65
CA VAL A 118 13.19 -21.76 7.27
C VAL A 118 13.53 -22.04 8.73
N ALA A 119 12.63 -22.67 9.47
CA ALA A 119 12.84 -23.05 10.87
C ALA A 119 14.06 -23.98 11.01
N ILE A 120 14.17 -25.00 10.17
CA ILE A 120 15.32 -25.91 10.13
C ILE A 120 16.61 -25.15 9.79
N PHE A 121 16.58 -24.28 8.77
CA PHE A 121 17.77 -23.53 8.32
C PHE A 121 18.32 -22.62 9.42
N PHE A 122 17.45 -21.94 10.17
CA PHE A 122 17.83 -21.05 11.26
C PHE A 122 17.91 -21.72 12.63
N ASN A 123 17.68 -23.04 12.71
CA ASN A 123 17.63 -23.81 13.95
C ASN A 123 16.66 -23.19 14.98
N ALA A 124 15.55 -22.66 14.47
CA ALA A 124 14.50 -22.01 15.22
C ALA A 124 13.30 -22.97 15.38
N PRO A 125 12.51 -22.85 16.46
CA PRO A 125 11.33 -23.67 16.68
C PRO A 125 10.21 -23.41 15.67
#